data_AF-A0A9D4SVF5-F1
#
_entry.id   AF-A0A9D4SVF5-F1
#
_cell.length_a   1.000
_cell.length_b   1.000
_cell.length_c   1.000
_cell.angle_alpha   90.00
_cell.angle_beta   90.00
_cell.angle_gamma   90.00
#
_symmetry.space_group_name_H-M   'P 1'
#
loop_
_entity.id
_entity.type
_entity.pdbx_description
1 polymer ?
#
loop_
_entity_poly.entity_id
_entity_poly.type
_entity_poly.pdbx_seq_one_letter_code
_entity_poly.pdbx_strand_id
1 'polypeptide(L)'
;MRGGMTFREALERRLELIQPTARMLQEYIEQNPPRLSVGIEELVAQLQSRGVAVYLVSGGFRSIIEGVADEIGIPRKNIFANQLKFYFNGEYAGYDEKQPTSHQDGKARVVSFLKQKYGYQRVVMVGDGATDLAACPPAVGA
;
A
#
# COMPACT_ATOMS: atom_id res chain seq x y z
N MET A 1 -11.88 -8.31 -11.56
CA MET A 1 -13.15 -8.57 -10.83
C MET A 1 -14.30 -8.46 -11.81
N ARG A 2 -15.25 -9.40 -11.84
CA ARG A 2 -16.40 -9.40 -12.79
C ARG A 2 -17.54 -8.43 -12.41
N GLY A 3 -17.23 -7.30 -11.78
CA GLY A 3 -18.19 -6.23 -11.47
C GLY A 3 -19.23 -6.50 -10.37
N GLY A 4 -19.35 -7.74 -9.84
CA GLY A 4 -20.37 -8.10 -8.84
C GLY A 4 -19.96 -8.00 -7.36
N MET A 5 -18.79 -7.45 -7.05
CA MET A 5 -18.26 -7.35 -5.69
C MET A 5 -17.33 -6.15 -5.57
N THR A 6 -17.47 -5.40 -4.47
CA THR A 6 -16.59 -4.28 -4.15
C THR A 6 -15.20 -4.77 -3.72
N PHE A 7 -14.20 -3.90 -3.81
CA PHE A 7 -12.85 -4.21 -3.32
C PHE A 7 -12.86 -4.64 -1.85
N ARG A 8 -13.69 -3.96 -1.05
CA ARG A 8 -13.78 -4.18 0.40
C ARG A 8 -14.37 -5.55 0.73
N GLU A 9 -15.50 -5.90 0.13
CA GLU A 9 -16.10 -7.23 0.30
C GLU A 9 -15.14 -8.34 -0.16
N ALA A 10 -14.39 -8.11 -1.24
CA ALA A 10 -13.39 -9.06 -1.72
C ALA A 10 -12.19 -9.19 -0.77
N LEU A 11 -11.81 -8.12 -0.07
CA LEU A 11 -10.77 -8.14 0.96
C LEU A 11 -11.26 -8.87 2.21
N GLU A 12 -12.45 -8.53 2.70
CA GLU A 12 -13.10 -9.16 3.85
C GLU A 12 -13.22 -10.67 3.66
N ARG A 13 -13.82 -11.12 2.55
CA ARG A 13 -13.98 -12.55 2.27
C ARG A 13 -12.65 -13.30 2.19
N ARG A 14 -11.61 -12.70 1.62
CA ARG A 14 -10.28 -13.33 1.58
C ARG A 14 -9.70 -13.47 2.98
N LEU A 15 -9.84 -12.45 3.82
CA LEU A 15 -9.32 -12.48 5.19
C LEU A 15 -10.13 -13.42 6.10
N GLU A 16 -11.44 -13.51 5.90
CA GLU A 16 -12.31 -14.47 6.59
C GLU A 16 -11.92 -15.92 6.30
N LEU A 17 -11.45 -16.22 5.08
CA LEU A 17 -10.97 -17.54 4.70
C LEU A 17 -9.55 -17.82 5.21
N ILE A 18 -8.67 -16.81 5.19
CA ILE A 18 -7.26 -16.99 5.58
C ILE A 18 -7.10 -17.04 7.10
N GLN A 19 -7.86 -16.24 7.85
CA GLN A 19 -7.74 -16.06 9.31
C GLN A 19 -6.26 -15.92 9.76
N PRO A 20 -5.51 -14.93 9.20
CA PRO A 20 -4.07 -14.86 9.45
C PRO A 20 -3.80 -14.54 10.92
N THR A 21 -2.93 -15.31 11.56
CA THR A 21 -2.43 -14.96 12.90
C THR A 21 -1.23 -14.02 12.80
N ALA A 22 -0.94 -13.29 13.88
CA ALA A 22 0.25 -12.45 13.96
C ALA A 22 1.54 -13.26 13.71
N ARG A 23 1.58 -14.49 14.24
CA ARG A 23 2.69 -15.43 14.05
C ARG A 23 2.84 -15.85 12.58
N MET A 24 1.75 -16.25 11.92
CA MET A 24 1.78 -16.61 10.49
C MET A 24 2.29 -15.46 9.62
N LEU A 25 1.86 -14.24 9.91
CA LEU A 25 2.33 -13.05 9.20
C LEU A 25 3.83 -12.81 9.41
N GLN A 26 4.31 -12.95 10.65
CA GLN A 26 5.73 -12.82 10.96
C GLN A 26 6.56 -13.89 10.24
N GLU A 27 6.18 -15.16 10.35
CA GLU A 27 6.85 -16.27 9.69
C GLU A 27 6.86 -16.08 8.16
N TYR A 28 5.76 -15.59 7.59
CA TYR A 28 5.69 -15.28 6.16
C TYR A 28 6.71 -14.20 5.76
N ILE A 29 6.81 -13.09 6.51
CA ILE A 29 7.74 -12.00 6.22
C ILE A 29 9.19 -12.49 6.32
N GLU A 30 9.52 -13.30 7.33
CA GLU A 30 10.87 -13.84 7.53
C GLU A 30 11.28 -14.81 6.41
N GLN A 31 10.34 -15.64 5.94
CA GLN A 31 10.62 -16.65 4.92
C GLN A 31 10.52 -16.12 3.47
N ASN A 32 9.86 -14.97 3.28
CA ASN A 32 9.60 -14.41 1.95
C ASN A 32 10.11 -12.96 1.90
N PRO A 33 11.44 -12.76 1.83
CA PRO A 33 11.99 -11.43 1.66
C PRO A 33 11.43 -10.76 0.40
N PRO A 34 11.29 -9.43 0.40
CA PRO A 34 10.81 -8.70 -0.77
C PRO A 34 11.56 -9.06 -2.05
N ARG A 35 10.82 -9.20 -3.15
CA ARG A 35 11.41 -9.27 -4.48
C ARG A 35 11.17 -7.96 -5.18
N LEU A 36 12.22 -7.18 -5.31
CA LEU A 36 12.17 -5.86 -5.93
C LEU A 36 12.10 -5.98 -7.46
N SER A 37 11.30 -5.11 -8.07
CA SER A 37 11.28 -4.99 -9.53
C SER A 37 12.60 -4.41 -10.03
N VAL A 38 13.12 -4.92 -11.14
CA VAL A 38 14.40 -4.49 -11.71
C VAL A 38 14.42 -2.97 -11.89
N GLY A 39 15.43 -2.30 -11.32
CA GLY A 39 15.63 -0.86 -11.42
C GLY A 39 14.86 -0.01 -10.40
N ILE A 40 14.03 -0.59 -9.52
CA ILE A 40 13.26 0.20 -8.55
C ILE A 40 14.15 0.91 -7.53
N GLU A 41 15.22 0.26 -7.06
CA GLU A 41 16.18 0.85 -6.12
C GLU A 41 16.86 2.08 -6.72
N GLU A 42 17.37 1.95 -7.96
CA GLU A 42 18.01 3.05 -8.68
C GLU A 42 17.02 4.19 -8.93
N LEU A 43 15.80 3.88 -9.37
CA LEU A 43 14.76 4.88 -9.59
C LEU A 43 14.45 5.66 -8.31
N VAL A 44 14.23 4.98 -7.20
CA VAL A 44 13.92 5.63 -5.91
C VAL A 44 15.09 6.50 -5.45
N ALA A 45 16.32 6.00 -5.52
CA ALA A 45 17.52 6.75 -5.15
C ALA A 45 17.70 8.00 -6.02
N GLN A 46 17.48 7.90 -7.34
CA GLN A 46 17.57 9.04 -8.25
C GLN A 46 16.47 10.07 -8.00
N LEU A 47 15.24 9.66 -7.67
CA LEU A 47 14.15 10.57 -7.33
C LEU A 47 14.45 11.30 -6.01
N GLN A 48 14.88 10.58 -4.99
CA GLN A 48 15.21 11.16 -3.68
C GLN A 48 16.40 12.11 -3.76
N SER A 49 17.45 11.79 -4.53
CA SER A 49 18.61 12.69 -4.72
C SER A 49 18.24 14.01 -5.41
N ARG A 50 17.13 14.03 -6.16
CA ARG A 50 16.54 15.24 -6.76
C ARG A 50 15.52 15.95 -5.86
N GLY A 51 15.37 15.51 -4.62
CA GLY A 51 14.41 16.06 -3.66
C GLY A 51 12.96 15.67 -3.92
N VAL A 52 12.70 14.65 -4.75
CA VAL A 52 11.34 14.16 -5.02
C VAL A 52 10.90 13.24 -3.88
N ALA A 53 9.77 13.56 -3.27
CA ALA A 53 9.17 12.70 -2.26
C ALA A 53 8.57 11.44 -2.90
N VAL A 54 8.98 10.27 -2.42
CA VAL A 54 8.51 8.95 -2.91
C VAL A 54 7.61 8.31 -1.86
N TYR A 55 6.50 7.72 -2.30
CA TYR A 55 5.47 7.10 -1.47
C TYR A 55 5.12 5.70 -1.97
N LEU A 56 4.78 4.80 -1.06
CA LEU A 56 4.22 3.49 -1.40
C LEU A 56 2.73 3.49 -1.03
N VAL A 57 1.86 3.26 -2.02
CA VAL A 57 0.40 3.26 -1.83
C VAL A 57 -0.16 1.93 -2.33
N SER A 58 -0.69 1.11 -1.43
CA SER A 58 -1.05 -0.28 -1.75
C SER A 58 -2.35 -0.72 -1.08
N GLY A 59 -3.11 -1.57 -1.76
CA GLY A 59 -4.22 -2.31 -1.15
C GLY A 59 -3.77 -3.53 -0.32
N GLY A 60 -2.47 -3.81 -0.27
CA GLY A 60 -1.86 -4.82 0.58
C GLY A 60 -1.72 -4.39 2.03
N PHE A 61 -0.92 -5.14 2.80
CA PHE A 61 -0.77 -4.92 4.23
C PHE A 61 0.53 -4.20 4.59
N ARG A 62 0.42 -3.22 5.48
CA ARG A 62 1.52 -2.37 5.94
C ARG A 62 2.72 -3.17 6.45
N SER A 63 2.49 -4.21 7.24
CA SER A 63 3.54 -5.08 7.79
C SER A 63 4.46 -5.69 6.73
N ILE A 64 3.91 -6.04 5.57
CA ILE A 64 4.68 -6.63 4.46
C ILE A 64 5.42 -5.51 3.69
N ILE A 65 4.77 -4.37 3.49
CA ILE A 65 5.31 -3.25 2.71
C ILE A 65 6.42 -2.52 3.45
N GLU A 66 6.43 -2.54 4.78
CA GLU A 66 7.52 -1.96 5.58
C GLU A 66 8.88 -2.58 5.24
N GLY A 67 8.96 -3.90 5.01
CA GLY A 67 10.21 -4.55 4.57
C GLY A 67 10.70 -4.05 3.22
N VAL A 68 9.78 -3.90 2.25
CA VAL A 68 10.09 -3.34 0.92
C VAL A 68 10.60 -1.90 1.05
N ALA A 69 9.93 -1.08 1.87
CA ALA A 69 10.26 0.32 2.05
C ALA A 69 11.64 0.51 2.69
N ASP A 70 11.95 -0.31 3.70
CA ASP A 70 13.24 -0.27 4.40
C ASP A 70 14.39 -0.65 3.44
N GLU A 71 14.18 -1.63 2.55
CA GLU A 71 15.18 -2.07 1.55
C GLU A 71 15.51 -0.98 0.53
N ILE A 72 14.51 -0.20 0.09
CA ILE A 72 14.67 0.86 -0.92
C ILE A 72 14.79 2.28 -0.33
N GLY A 73 14.94 2.40 0.99
CA GLY A 73 15.16 3.69 1.66
C GLY A 73 13.96 4.64 1.67
N ILE A 74 12.72 4.12 1.62
CA ILE A 74 11.50 4.92 1.77
C ILE A 74 11.10 4.97 3.25
N PRO A 75 10.97 6.17 3.86
CA PRO A 75 10.54 6.27 5.26
C PRO A 75 9.17 5.63 5.48
N ARG A 76 9.00 4.85 6.56
CA ARG A 76 7.71 4.18 6.86
C ARG A 76 6.51 5.14 6.93
N LYS A 77 6.70 6.42 7.28
CA LYS A 77 5.66 7.46 7.25
C LYS A 77 5.10 7.75 5.85
N ASN A 78 5.80 7.35 4.79
CA ASN A 78 5.40 7.49 3.40
C ASN A 78 4.68 6.24 2.85
N ILE A 79 4.34 5.28 3.73
CA ILE A 79 3.57 4.09 3.37
C ILE A 79 2.09 4.32 3.71
N PHE A 80 1.23 4.13 2.71
CA PHE A 80 -0.22 4.06 2.84
C PHE A 80 -0.70 2.68 2.41
N ALA A 81 -1.20 1.91 3.36
CA ALA A 81 -1.61 0.53 3.15
C ALA A 81 -2.62 0.07 4.19
N ASN A 82 -3.27 -1.07 3.97
CA ASN A 82 -4.19 -1.66 4.93
C ASN A 82 -3.43 -2.19 6.15
N GLN A 83 -4.07 -2.19 7.31
CA GLN A 83 -3.45 -2.63 8.56
C GLN A 83 -4.27 -3.75 9.18
N LEU A 84 -3.66 -4.93 9.35
CA LEU A 84 -4.28 -6.03 10.07
C LEU A 84 -4.35 -5.72 11.56
N LYS A 85 -5.41 -6.20 12.21
CA LYS A 85 -5.60 -6.14 13.66
C LYS A 85 -5.54 -7.55 14.21
N PHE A 86 -4.94 -7.68 15.38
CA PHE A 86 -4.84 -8.96 16.08
C PHE A 86 -5.32 -8.77 17.51
N TYR A 87 -5.94 -9.81 18.06
CA TYR A 87 -6.21 -9.91 19.49
C TYR A 87 -4.89 -10.11 20.26
N PHE A 88 -4.94 -9.98 21.58
CA PHE A 88 -3.76 -10.15 22.43
C PHE A 88 -3.14 -11.56 22.34
N ASN A 89 -3.95 -12.57 22.02
CA ASN A 89 -3.50 -13.94 21.78
C ASN A 89 -2.88 -14.15 20.37
N GLY A 90 -2.82 -13.10 19.54
CA GLY A 90 -2.28 -13.15 18.18
C GLY A 90 -3.27 -13.62 17.10
N GLU A 91 -4.52 -13.91 17.45
CA GLU A 91 -5.55 -14.28 16.48
C GLU A 91 -6.03 -13.08 15.66
N TYR A 92 -6.52 -13.35 14.45
CA TYR A 92 -7.07 -12.34 13.56
C TYR A 92 -8.25 -11.60 14.20
N ALA A 93 -8.19 -10.27 14.23
CA ALA A 93 -9.23 -9.40 14.79
C ALA A 93 -9.79 -8.41 13.76
N GLY A 94 -9.64 -8.70 12.47
CA GLY A 94 -10.04 -7.79 11.40
C GLY A 94 -8.90 -6.95 10.85
N TYR A 95 -9.24 -5.83 10.21
CA TYR A 95 -8.30 -4.85 9.70
C TYR A 95 -8.79 -3.42 10.00
N ASP A 96 -7.94 -2.43 9.76
CA ASP A 96 -8.32 -1.03 9.90
C ASP A 96 -9.07 -0.51 8.68
N GLU A 97 -10.39 -0.57 8.76
CA GLU A 97 -11.32 -0.07 7.75
C GLU A 97 -11.26 1.45 7.54
N LYS A 98 -10.61 2.20 8.44
CA LYS A 98 -10.42 3.65 8.26
C LYS A 98 -9.30 3.97 7.28
N GLN A 99 -8.47 2.99 6.91
CA GLN A 99 -7.41 3.19 5.92
C GLN A 99 -8.05 3.47 4.55
N PRO A 100 -7.68 4.55 3.85
CA PRO A 100 -8.23 4.85 2.54
C PRO A 100 -8.06 3.68 1.56
N THR A 101 -6.94 2.97 1.63
CA THR A 101 -6.59 1.81 0.77
C THR A 101 -7.45 0.56 0.99
N SER A 102 -8.40 0.60 1.94
CA SER A 102 -9.42 -0.44 2.09
C SER A 102 -10.61 -0.24 1.14
N HIS A 103 -10.64 0.91 0.44
CA HIS A 103 -11.66 1.27 -0.53
C HIS A 103 -11.10 1.26 -1.96
N GLN A 104 -11.99 1.09 -2.93
CA GLN A 104 -11.64 1.03 -4.35
C GLN A 104 -10.98 2.32 -4.88
N ASP A 105 -11.39 3.47 -4.34
CA ASP A 105 -10.83 4.80 -4.65
C ASP A 105 -9.69 5.20 -3.69
N GLY A 106 -9.20 4.27 -2.88
CA GLY A 106 -8.25 4.53 -1.81
C GLY A 106 -6.96 5.18 -2.27
N LYS A 107 -6.40 4.73 -3.40
CA LYS A 107 -5.18 5.31 -3.98
C LYS A 107 -5.40 6.77 -4.40
N ALA A 108 -6.53 7.08 -5.02
CA ALA A 108 -6.90 8.45 -5.39
C ALA A 108 -7.05 9.36 -4.14
N ARG A 109 -7.69 8.86 -3.08
CA ARG A 109 -7.83 9.58 -1.81
C ARG A 109 -6.48 9.90 -1.16
N VAL A 110 -5.54 8.95 -1.19
CA VAL A 110 -4.18 9.17 -0.69
C VAL A 110 -3.48 10.27 -1.48
N VAL A 111 -3.58 10.26 -2.81
CA VAL A 111 -2.98 11.32 -3.65
C VAL A 111 -3.61 12.68 -3.32
N SER A 112 -4.94 12.79 -3.22
CA SER A 112 -5.62 14.02 -2.81
C SER A 112 -5.12 14.54 -1.46
N PHE A 113 -5.01 13.64 -0.47
CA PHE A 113 -4.50 13.96 0.85
C PHE A 113 -3.06 14.48 0.81
N LEU A 114 -2.19 13.84 0.03
CA LEU A 114 -0.78 14.26 -0.11
C LEU A 114 -0.67 15.65 -0.75
N LYS A 115 -1.46 15.93 -1.80
CA LYS A 115 -1.51 17.26 -2.43
C LYS A 115 -1.99 18.32 -1.44
N GLN A 116 -3.04 18.04 -0.66
CA GLN A 116 -3.57 18.97 0.33
C GLN A 116 -2.60 19.22 1.48
N LYS A 117 -1.98 18.16 2.01
CA LYS A 117 -1.12 18.24 3.20
C LYS A 117 0.24 18.88 2.92
N TYR A 118 0.83 18.59 1.78
CA TYR A 118 2.19 19.00 1.45
C TYR A 118 2.28 20.02 0.31
N GLY A 119 1.14 20.41 -0.28
CA GLY A 119 1.10 21.41 -1.35
C GLY A 119 1.68 20.95 -2.69
N TYR A 120 1.77 19.63 -2.93
CA TYR A 120 2.32 19.07 -4.16
C TYR A 120 1.51 19.52 -5.38
N GLN A 121 2.17 20.27 -6.27
CA GLN A 121 1.57 20.72 -7.53
C GLN A 121 1.44 19.58 -8.54
N ARG A 122 2.41 18.66 -8.54
CA ARG A 122 2.46 17.50 -9.43
C ARG A 122 2.73 16.24 -8.61
N VAL A 123 1.88 15.23 -8.80
CA VAL A 123 2.04 13.88 -8.24
C VAL A 123 1.87 12.89 -9.37
N VAL A 124 2.87 12.05 -9.58
CA VAL A 124 2.86 10.99 -10.60
C VAL A 124 2.50 9.68 -9.91
N MET A 125 1.52 8.96 -10.47
CA MET A 125 1.15 7.62 -9.99
C MET A 125 1.72 6.58 -10.94
N VAL A 126 2.43 5.59 -10.40
CA VAL A 126 2.97 4.45 -11.15
C VAL A 126 2.42 3.17 -10.53
N GLY A 127 1.79 2.32 -11.35
CA GLY A 127 1.26 1.04 -10.93
C GLY A 127 0.67 0.27 -12.10
N ASP A 128 0.42 -1.02 -11.88
CA ASP A 128 0.00 -1.99 -12.90
C ASP A 128 -1.53 -2.21 -12.95
N GLY A 129 -2.24 -1.77 -11.89
CA GLY A 129 -3.64 -2.07 -11.70
C GLY A 129 -4.61 -0.98 -12.21
N ALA A 130 -5.86 -1.39 -12.43
CA ALA A 130 -6.94 -0.45 -12.73
C ALA A 130 -7.17 0.60 -11.62
N THR A 131 -6.87 0.26 -10.36
CA THR A 131 -6.98 1.20 -9.23
C THR A 131 -5.86 2.23 -9.22
N ASP A 132 -4.71 1.95 -9.85
CA ASP A 132 -3.62 2.90 -10.06
C ASP A 132 -4.00 3.90 -11.16
N LEU A 133 -4.54 3.40 -12.26
CA LEU A 133 -5.07 4.24 -13.34
C LEU A 133 -6.18 5.17 -12.82
N ALA A 134 -7.10 4.64 -12.01
CA ALA A 134 -8.19 5.41 -11.41
C ALA A 134 -7.73 6.52 -10.43
N ALA A 135 -6.45 6.52 -10.02
CA ALA A 135 -5.88 7.61 -9.23
C ALA A 135 -5.44 8.80 -10.09
N CYS A 136 -5.61 8.75 -11.42
CA CYS A 136 -5.36 9.83 -12.36
C CYS A 136 -6.67 10.24 -13.07
N PRO A 137 -7.30 11.40 -12.73
CA PRO A 137 -6.95 12.33 -11.65
C PRO A 137 -7.26 11.76 -10.25
N PRO A 138 -6.68 12.29 -9.14
CA PRO A 138 -5.98 13.58 -8.97
C PRO A 138 -4.47 13.60 -9.25
N ALA A 139 -3.85 12.45 -9.50
CA ALA A 139 -2.50 12.36 -10.02
C ALA A 139 -2.45 12.84 -11.48
N VAL A 140 -1.24 13.06 -11.98
CA VAL A 140 -0.98 13.10 -13.43
C VAL A 140 -0.46 11.74 -13.86
N GLY A 141 -0.87 11.28 -15.04
CA GLY A 141 -0.34 10.07 -15.66
C GLY A 141 1.15 10.25 -15.98
N ALA A 142 1.92 9.17 -15.83
CA ALA A 142 3.27 9.06 -16.36
C ALA A 142 3.22 8.68 -17.84
#